data_AF-X1HI25-F1
#
_entry.id   AF-X1HI25-F1
#
_cell.length_a   1.000
_cell.length_b   1.000
_cell.length_c   1.000
_cell.angle_alpha   90.00
_cell.angle_beta   90.00
_cell.angle_gamma   90.00
#
_symmetry.space_group_name_H-M   'P 1'
#
loop_
_entity.id
_entity.type
_entity.pdbx_description
1 polymer ?
#
loop_
_entity_poly.entity_id
_entity_poly.type
_entity_poly.pdbx_seq_one_letter_code
_entity_poly.pdbx_strand_id
1 'polypeptide(L)'
;MLEKEGIEVGIDTFTPSLFEQINNYDSNINILIGAKKFIEGWDSWRVCSMGLLNIGKGEGPQIIQLFGRGVRLKGKELSLKRSNENKDEIKSLETLNIFGLNADYINIFLETVKKEGLGEEEEITIPIKKYFDRPKWKKLYTLKTDKGFYFTNTYINLEINEHILGNIKIDIRPRMSLAHGLDTSMAKLEDEPIDLNLSKYFLDSIELLNWEEIYLKIIEFKIAKDFYNLEIKKEKLREIIRKQDYKIYAFVEQIKLKSFTDLKNIEEIVLMI
;
A
#
# COMPACT_ATOMS: atom_id res chain seq x y z
N MET A 1 12.71 -6.32 20.33
CA MET A 1 12.15 -6.23 21.69
C MET A 1 12.43 -7.52 22.47
N LEU A 2 12.27 -8.71 21.85
CA LEU A 2 12.53 -10.02 22.46
C LEU A 2 14.02 -10.35 22.73
N GLU A 3 14.96 -9.95 21.84
CA GLU A 3 16.40 -10.16 22.08
C GLU A 3 16.95 -9.40 23.31
N LYS A 4 16.33 -8.26 23.66
CA LYS A 4 16.74 -7.44 24.82
C LYS A 4 16.35 -8.08 26.16
N GLU A 5 15.42 -9.03 26.16
CA GLU A 5 14.98 -9.80 27.32
C GLU A 5 15.70 -11.17 27.42
N GLY A 6 16.75 -11.40 26.61
CA GLY A 6 17.51 -12.66 26.62
C GLY A 6 16.78 -13.85 26.00
N ILE A 7 15.69 -13.61 25.28
CA ILE A 7 14.95 -14.64 24.54
C ILE A 7 15.59 -14.78 23.16
N GLU A 8 16.08 -15.98 22.85
CA GLU A 8 16.67 -16.31 21.56
C GLU A 8 15.60 -16.21 20.47
N VAL A 9 15.71 -15.17 19.62
CA VAL A 9 14.80 -14.95 18.50
C VAL A 9 15.34 -15.75 17.30
N GLY A 10 14.87 -16.97 17.14
CA GLY A 10 15.07 -17.73 15.91
C GLY A 10 14.28 -17.15 14.76
N ILE A 11 14.79 -17.29 13.53
CA ILE A 11 13.98 -17.12 12.32
C ILE A 11 12.86 -18.16 12.39
N ASP A 12 11.60 -17.74 12.18
CA ASP A 12 10.46 -18.66 12.16
C ASP A 12 10.64 -19.66 11.01
N THR A 13 11.13 -20.85 11.36
CA THR A 13 11.27 -22.01 10.47
C THR A 13 10.11 -22.99 10.64
N PHE A 14 9.16 -22.71 11.54
CA PHE A 14 8.07 -23.64 11.88
C PHE A 14 6.79 -23.33 11.13
N THR A 15 6.52 -22.06 10.81
CA THR A 15 5.40 -21.68 9.93
C THR A 15 5.79 -21.98 8.48
N PRO A 16 5.12 -22.92 7.78
CA PRO A 16 5.42 -23.18 6.38
C PRO A 16 5.15 -21.90 5.58
N SER A 17 6.13 -21.46 4.79
CA SER A 17 6.03 -20.23 4.01
C SER A 17 4.75 -20.25 3.17
N LEU A 18 3.97 -19.16 3.19
CA LEU A 18 2.79 -19.02 2.32
C LEU A 18 3.16 -19.19 0.83
N PHE A 19 4.41 -18.89 0.47
CA PHE A 19 4.96 -19.13 -0.86
C PHE A 19 5.21 -20.61 -1.17
N GLU A 20 5.51 -21.44 -0.18
CA GLU A 20 5.60 -22.89 -0.38
C GLU A 20 4.19 -23.47 -0.47
N GLN A 21 3.28 -23.02 0.40
CA GLN A 21 1.90 -23.49 0.42
C GLN A 21 1.16 -23.16 -0.88
N ILE A 22 1.42 -22.02 -1.54
CA ILE A 22 0.72 -21.65 -2.79
C ILE A 22 0.87 -22.72 -3.87
N ASN A 23 1.94 -23.53 -3.83
CA ASN A 23 2.22 -24.57 -4.82
C ASN A 23 1.67 -25.94 -4.45
N ASN A 24 0.97 -26.10 -3.33
CA ASN A 24 0.36 -27.38 -2.97
C ASN A 24 -0.93 -27.61 -3.78
N TYR A 25 -1.22 -28.88 -4.10
CA TYR A 25 -2.42 -29.26 -4.86
C TYR A 25 -3.72 -28.92 -4.12
N ASP A 26 -3.69 -28.97 -2.79
CA ASP A 26 -4.80 -28.75 -1.86
C ASP A 26 -4.78 -27.33 -1.26
N SER A 27 -3.94 -26.43 -1.79
CA SER A 27 -3.81 -25.10 -1.21
C SER A 27 -4.98 -24.19 -1.57
N ASN A 28 -5.52 -23.57 -0.53
CA ASN A 28 -6.63 -22.61 -0.63
C ASN A 28 -6.18 -21.19 -1.01
N ILE A 29 -4.89 -20.99 -1.27
CA ILE A 29 -4.32 -19.69 -1.68
C ILE A 29 -4.49 -19.55 -3.19
N ASN A 30 -5.40 -18.67 -3.61
CA ASN A 30 -5.73 -18.45 -5.03
C ASN A 30 -5.32 -17.06 -5.55
N ILE A 31 -4.93 -16.14 -4.64
CA ILE A 31 -4.56 -14.76 -4.98
C ILE A 31 -3.25 -14.43 -4.26
N LEU A 32 -2.27 -13.98 -5.03
CA LEU A 32 -1.03 -13.40 -4.54
C LEU A 32 -0.95 -11.95 -5.02
N ILE A 33 -0.76 -11.01 -4.10
CA ILE A 33 -0.60 -9.59 -4.39
C ILE A 33 0.75 -9.16 -3.84
N GLY A 34 1.56 -8.53 -4.68
CA GLY A 34 2.92 -8.15 -4.31
C GLY A 34 3.40 -6.88 -5.00
N ALA A 35 4.29 -6.15 -4.31
CA ALA A 35 5.12 -5.10 -4.88
C ALA A 35 6.37 -5.64 -5.63
N LYS A 36 7.18 -4.76 -6.20
CA LYS A 36 8.38 -5.10 -7.01
C LYS A 36 9.29 -6.18 -6.39
N LYS A 37 9.46 -6.19 -5.07
CA LYS A 37 10.32 -7.15 -4.36
C LYS A 37 9.91 -8.63 -4.52
N PHE A 38 8.68 -8.91 -4.98
CA PHE A 38 8.21 -10.28 -5.19
C PHE A 38 8.61 -10.90 -6.54
N ILE A 39 9.13 -10.09 -7.48
CA ILE A 39 9.47 -10.55 -8.83
C ILE A 39 10.62 -11.56 -8.84
N GLU A 40 11.53 -11.48 -7.87
CA GLU A 40 12.76 -12.28 -7.86
C GLU A 40 12.64 -13.59 -7.07
N GLY A 41 11.61 -13.75 -6.23
CA GLY A 41 11.51 -14.81 -5.21
C GLY A 41 10.33 -15.76 -5.34
N TRP A 42 9.57 -15.73 -6.45
CA TRP A 42 8.37 -16.55 -6.61
C TRP A 42 8.36 -17.34 -7.93
N ASP A 43 8.03 -18.63 -7.83
CA ASP A 43 7.79 -19.57 -8.92
C ASP A 43 6.52 -20.35 -8.56
N SER A 44 5.50 -20.30 -9.42
CA SER A 44 4.28 -21.07 -9.24
C SER A 44 3.73 -21.59 -10.55
N TRP A 45 3.26 -22.83 -10.50
CA TRP A 45 2.63 -23.52 -11.62
C TRP A 45 1.10 -23.42 -11.62
N ARG A 46 0.51 -22.77 -10.60
CA ARG A 46 -0.94 -22.60 -10.40
C ARG A 46 -1.48 -21.27 -10.94
N VAL A 47 -0.72 -20.61 -11.79
CA VAL A 47 -1.01 -19.24 -12.27
C VAL A 47 -1.79 -19.30 -13.58
N CYS A 48 -3.07 -18.91 -13.53
CA CYS A 48 -3.92 -18.76 -14.73
C CYS A 48 -4.23 -17.29 -15.06
N SER A 49 -3.92 -16.35 -14.18
CA SER A 49 -4.16 -14.92 -14.39
C SER A 49 -3.09 -14.07 -13.71
N MET A 50 -2.61 -13.04 -14.42
CA MET A 50 -1.61 -12.10 -13.93
C MET A 50 -2.06 -10.66 -14.21
N GLY A 51 -2.20 -9.88 -13.15
CA GLY A 51 -2.53 -8.45 -13.24
C GLY A 51 -1.30 -7.58 -12.96
N LEU A 52 -0.92 -6.74 -13.92
CA LEU A 52 0.21 -5.82 -13.81
C LEU A 52 -0.31 -4.39 -13.67
N LEU A 53 -0.04 -3.75 -12.53
CA LEU A 53 -0.54 -2.40 -12.21
C LEU A 53 0.63 -1.47 -11.88
N ASN A 54 0.75 -0.35 -12.60
CA ASN A 54 1.73 0.71 -12.33
C ASN A 54 3.20 0.24 -12.20
N ILE A 55 3.60 -0.76 -12.99
CA ILE A 55 5.01 -1.18 -13.07
C ILE A 55 5.77 -0.15 -13.91
N GLY A 56 6.86 0.41 -13.37
CA GLY A 56 7.61 1.52 -13.98
C GLY A 56 8.22 1.20 -15.36
N LYS A 57 8.56 2.25 -16.12
CA LYS A 57 9.04 2.13 -17.52
C LYS A 57 10.40 1.42 -17.70
N GLY A 58 11.22 1.34 -16.65
CA GLY A 58 12.56 0.71 -16.70
C GLY A 58 12.58 -0.80 -16.50
N GLU A 59 11.42 -1.44 -16.35
CA GLU A 59 11.30 -2.79 -15.77
C GLU A 59 11.12 -3.91 -16.82
N GLY A 60 11.14 -3.59 -18.12
CA GLY A 60 10.89 -4.53 -19.22
C GLY A 60 11.61 -5.88 -19.09
N PRO A 61 12.93 -5.91 -18.81
CA PRO A 61 13.67 -7.16 -18.63
C PRO A 61 13.24 -8.01 -17.41
N GLN A 62 12.85 -7.36 -16.30
CA GLN A 62 12.44 -8.08 -15.08
C GLN A 62 11.04 -8.70 -15.24
N ILE A 63 10.16 -8.05 -16.00
CA ILE A 63 8.83 -8.57 -16.32
C ILE A 63 8.94 -9.83 -17.21
N ILE A 64 9.82 -9.83 -18.21
CA ILE A 64 10.07 -11.03 -19.04
C ILE A 64 10.55 -12.20 -18.17
N GLN A 65 11.44 -11.94 -17.20
CA GLN A 65 11.88 -12.94 -16.24
C GLN A 65 10.75 -13.42 -15.32
N LEU A 66 9.84 -12.53 -14.91
CA LEU A 66 8.64 -12.90 -14.15
C LEU A 66 7.78 -13.88 -14.94
N PHE A 67 7.64 -13.70 -16.25
CA PHE A 67 6.88 -14.64 -17.07
C PHE A 67 7.58 -15.98 -17.23
N GLY A 68 8.89 -16.00 -17.51
CA GLY A 68 9.67 -17.23 -17.62
C GLY A 68 9.71 -18.06 -16.32
N ARG A 69 9.60 -17.41 -15.16
CA ARG A 69 9.54 -18.08 -13.83
C ARG A 69 8.12 -18.35 -13.35
N GLY A 70 7.20 -17.40 -13.54
CA GLY A 70 5.84 -17.42 -13.01
C GLY A 70 4.80 -18.10 -13.92
N VAL A 71 5.18 -18.47 -15.14
CA VAL A 71 4.29 -19.17 -16.09
C VAL A 71 4.84 -20.55 -16.38
N ARG A 72 4.76 -21.44 -15.40
CA ARG A 72 4.95 -22.88 -15.63
C ARG A 72 3.63 -23.60 -15.48
N LEU A 73 2.76 -23.44 -16.46
CA LEU A 73 1.52 -24.22 -16.48
C LEU A 73 1.89 -25.70 -16.54
N LYS A 74 1.61 -26.46 -15.47
CA LYS A 74 1.68 -27.93 -15.50
C LYS A 74 0.68 -28.39 -16.56
N GLY A 75 1.16 -28.85 -17.71
CA GLY A 75 0.28 -29.48 -18.68
C GLY A 75 -0.18 -30.85 -18.19
N LYS A 76 -1.04 -31.47 -18.99
CA LYS A 76 -1.66 -32.76 -18.68
C LYS A 76 -0.60 -33.79 -18.30
N GLU A 77 -0.77 -34.46 -17.17
CA GLU A 77 0.14 -35.52 -16.70
C GLU A 77 1.62 -35.07 -16.63
N LEU A 78 1.87 -33.81 -16.22
CA LEU A 78 3.21 -33.20 -16.18
C LEU A 78 3.88 -33.05 -17.55
N SER A 79 3.12 -33.14 -18.64
CA SER A 79 3.59 -32.79 -19.97
C SER A 79 3.45 -31.29 -20.23
N LEU A 80 3.96 -30.81 -21.36
CA LEU A 80 3.69 -29.45 -21.85
C LEU A 80 2.39 -29.38 -22.68
N LYS A 81 1.61 -30.47 -22.74
CA LYS A 81 0.39 -30.53 -23.54
C LYS A 81 -0.82 -30.05 -22.75
N ARG A 82 -1.74 -29.38 -23.42
CA ARG A 82 -3.05 -29.00 -22.88
C ARG A 82 -3.97 -30.22 -22.87
N SER A 83 -4.94 -30.21 -21.96
CA SER A 83 -6.02 -31.19 -22.00
C SER A 83 -6.79 -31.05 -23.33
N ASN A 84 -7.22 -32.17 -23.89
CA ASN A 84 -8.09 -32.15 -25.07
C ASN A 84 -9.57 -32.05 -24.66
N GLU A 85 -9.84 -31.67 -23.41
CA GLU A 85 -11.19 -31.59 -22.86
C GLU A 85 -11.86 -30.31 -23.34
N ASN A 86 -12.97 -30.46 -24.06
CA ASN A 86 -13.70 -29.34 -24.63
C ASN A 86 -14.67 -28.71 -23.61
N LYS A 87 -14.19 -28.48 -22.38
CA LYS A 87 -14.92 -27.78 -21.32
C LYS A 87 -14.30 -26.40 -21.12
N ASP A 88 -15.12 -25.36 -21.25
CA ASP A 88 -14.65 -23.97 -21.19
C ASP A 88 -13.98 -23.62 -19.84
N GLU A 89 -14.45 -24.23 -18.75
CA GLU A 89 -13.88 -24.09 -17.41
C GLU A 89 -12.43 -24.56 -17.35
N ILE A 90 -12.12 -25.72 -17.93
CA ILE A 90 -10.77 -26.30 -17.92
C ILE A 90 -9.85 -25.50 -18.83
N LYS A 91 -10.32 -25.13 -20.03
CA LYS A 91 -9.55 -24.27 -20.94
C LYS A 91 -9.15 -22.95 -20.30
N SER A 92 -10.04 -22.34 -19.52
CA SER A 92 -9.76 -21.08 -18.83
C SER A 92 -8.64 -21.23 -17.79
N LEU A 93 -8.58 -22.38 -17.10
CA LEU A 93 -7.50 -22.69 -16.15
C LEU A 93 -6.18 -23.06 -16.84
N GLU A 94 -6.25 -23.62 -18.04
CA GLU A 94 -5.08 -23.94 -18.87
C GLU A 94 -4.57 -22.77 -19.73
N THR A 95 -5.27 -21.62 -19.67
CA THR A 95 -4.92 -20.38 -20.38
C THR A 95 -4.33 -19.38 -19.38
N LEU A 96 -3.17 -18.81 -19.73
CA LEU A 96 -2.63 -17.69 -18.98
C LEU A 96 -3.28 -16.39 -19.49
N ASN A 97 -3.99 -15.69 -18.61
CA ASN A 97 -4.54 -14.38 -18.88
C ASN A 97 -3.60 -13.30 -18.32
N ILE A 98 -3.26 -12.29 -19.12
CA ILE A 98 -2.42 -11.17 -18.69
C ILE A 98 -3.21 -9.88 -18.85
N PHE A 99 -3.30 -9.10 -17.76
CA PHE A 99 -4.00 -7.82 -17.73
C PHE A 99 -3.05 -6.69 -17.35
N GLY A 100 -3.27 -5.51 -17.95
CA GLY A 100 -2.45 -4.37 -17.67
C GLY A 100 -3.10 -3.00 -17.88
N LEU A 101 -2.70 -2.02 -17.06
CA LEU A 101 -3.21 -0.64 -17.08
C LEU A 101 -2.26 0.37 -17.77
N ASN A 102 -1.11 -0.06 -18.29
CA ASN A 102 -0.23 0.80 -19.09
C ASN A 102 0.33 0.01 -20.30
N ALA A 103 0.27 0.60 -21.49
CA ALA A 103 0.53 -0.12 -22.75
C ALA A 103 2.02 -0.43 -22.97
N ASP A 104 2.92 0.43 -22.44
CA ASP A 104 4.35 0.38 -22.75
C ASP A 104 5.00 -0.98 -22.42
N TYR A 105 4.65 -1.60 -21.29
CA TYR A 105 5.24 -2.90 -20.91
C TYR A 105 4.60 -4.09 -21.64
N ILE A 106 3.29 -4.03 -21.93
CA ILE A 106 2.62 -5.09 -22.70
C ILE A 106 3.26 -5.15 -24.10
N ASN A 107 3.58 -4.01 -24.68
CA ASN A 107 4.23 -3.95 -26.00
C ASN A 107 5.61 -4.62 -25.99
N ILE A 108 6.46 -4.34 -24.99
CA ILE A 108 7.78 -5.00 -24.85
C ILE A 108 7.64 -6.51 -24.68
N PHE A 109 6.63 -6.94 -23.91
CA PHE A 109 6.33 -8.35 -23.73
C PHE A 109 5.96 -9.02 -25.06
N LEU A 110 4.99 -8.46 -25.79
CA LEU A 110 4.56 -8.97 -27.09
C LEU A 110 5.74 -9.02 -28.08
N GLU A 111 6.57 -7.98 -28.14
CA GLU A 111 7.79 -7.96 -28.97
C GLU A 111 8.77 -9.09 -28.64
N THR A 112 8.87 -9.47 -27.35
CA THR A 112 9.76 -10.56 -26.91
C THR A 112 9.20 -11.92 -27.31
N VAL A 113 7.90 -12.15 -27.08
CA VAL A 113 7.21 -13.39 -27.48
C VAL A 113 7.28 -13.58 -29.01
N LYS A 114 7.15 -12.50 -29.79
CA LYS A 114 7.37 -12.51 -31.26
C LYS A 114 8.75 -13.03 -31.65
N LYS A 115 9.80 -12.57 -30.96
CA LYS A 115 11.19 -13.00 -31.24
C LYS A 115 11.41 -14.48 -30.92
N GLU A 116 10.66 -15.03 -29.97
CA GLU A 116 10.72 -16.46 -29.60
C GLU A 116 9.86 -17.37 -30.51
N GLY A 117 9.11 -16.79 -31.48
CA GLY A 117 8.35 -17.57 -32.48
C GLY A 117 7.10 -18.24 -31.95
N LEU A 118 6.56 -17.75 -30.82
CA LEU A 118 5.38 -18.32 -30.17
C LEU A 118 4.08 -17.74 -30.75
N GLY A 119 3.48 -18.47 -31.70
CA GLY A 119 2.06 -18.34 -32.08
C GLY A 119 1.70 -17.18 -33.02
N GLU A 120 0.56 -17.33 -33.71
CA GLU A 120 -0.07 -16.26 -34.48
C GLU A 120 -0.83 -15.31 -33.53
N GLU A 121 -0.76 -14.00 -33.78
CA GLU A 121 -1.44 -13.01 -32.97
C GLU A 121 -2.85 -12.72 -33.52
N GLU A 122 -3.86 -12.86 -32.65
CA GLU A 122 -5.19 -12.33 -32.92
C GLU A 122 -5.43 -11.09 -32.06
N GLU A 123 -5.44 -9.91 -32.69
CA GLU A 123 -5.81 -8.68 -32.01
C GLU A 123 -7.33 -8.51 -32.00
N ILE A 124 -7.93 -8.60 -30.81
CA ILE A 124 -9.37 -8.34 -30.63
C ILE A 124 -9.54 -6.94 -30.05
N THR A 125 -9.94 -5.99 -30.90
CA THR A 125 -10.34 -4.67 -30.43
C THR A 125 -11.74 -4.72 -29.82
N ILE A 126 -11.85 -4.64 -28.50
CA ILE A 126 -13.15 -4.52 -27.83
C ILE A 126 -13.59 -3.05 -27.89
N PRO A 127 -14.66 -2.70 -28.62
CA PRO A 127 -15.15 -1.33 -28.64
C PRO A 127 -15.71 -0.97 -27.27
N ILE A 128 -15.02 -0.11 -26.54
CA ILE A 128 -15.54 0.45 -25.28
C ILE A 128 -16.72 1.35 -25.66
N LYS A 129 -17.95 0.84 -25.48
CA LYS A 129 -19.15 1.68 -25.50
C LYS A 129 -19.09 2.60 -24.29
N LYS A 130 -18.50 3.77 -24.48
CA LYS A 130 -18.59 4.86 -23.52
C LYS A 130 -20.05 5.26 -23.45
N TYR A 131 -20.77 4.81 -22.42
CA TYR A 131 -22.15 5.24 -22.12
C TYR A 131 -22.15 6.70 -21.66
N PHE A 132 -21.78 7.61 -22.56
CA PHE A 132 -22.01 9.04 -22.39
C PHE A 132 -23.44 9.35 -22.81
N ASP A 133 -24.40 9.00 -21.95
CA ASP A 133 -25.77 9.49 -22.06
C ASP A 133 -25.78 10.97 -21.64
N ARG A 134 -25.13 11.82 -22.45
CA ARG A 134 -24.94 13.26 -22.20
C ARG A 134 -26.26 13.96 -21.79
N PRO A 135 -27.44 13.62 -22.34
CA PRO A 135 -28.72 14.17 -21.88
C PRO A 135 -29.04 13.86 -20.41
N LYS A 136 -28.82 12.62 -19.94
CA LYS A 136 -29.00 12.27 -18.52
C LYS A 136 -27.95 12.95 -17.64
N TRP A 137 -26.73 13.11 -18.13
CA TRP A 137 -25.64 13.71 -17.37
C TRP A 137 -25.80 15.24 -17.24
N LYS A 138 -26.45 15.90 -18.20
CA LYS A 138 -26.85 17.32 -18.09
C LYS A 138 -27.85 17.59 -16.96
N LYS A 139 -28.54 16.55 -16.46
CA LYS A 139 -29.45 16.64 -15.30
C LYS A 139 -28.74 16.34 -13.98
N LEU A 140 -27.50 15.86 -13.99
CA LEU A 140 -26.72 15.68 -12.77
C LEU A 140 -26.29 17.06 -12.28
N TYR A 141 -26.66 17.38 -11.04
CA TYR A 141 -26.08 18.52 -10.35
C TYR A 141 -24.58 18.26 -10.17
N THR A 142 -23.77 19.09 -10.80
CA THR A 142 -22.32 19.05 -10.67
C THR A 142 -21.89 20.34 -10.00
N LEU A 143 -20.91 20.24 -9.10
CA LEU A 143 -20.25 21.43 -8.58
C LEU A 143 -19.51 22.08 -9.74
N LYS A 144 -19.94 23.28 -10.12
CA LYS A 144 -19.30 24.06 -11.17
C LYS A 144 -18.66 25.26 -10.50
N THR A 145 -17.35 25.39 -10.70
CA THR A 145 -16.62 26.59 -10.28
C THR A 145 -16.96 27.75 -11.21
N ASP A 146 -16.80 28.98 -10.72
CA ASP A 146 -17.02 30.17 -11.53
C ASP A 146 -16.08 30.22 -12.74
N LYS A 147 -16.51 30.89 -13.81
CA LYS A 147 -15.69 31.03 -15.02
C LYS A 147 -14.37 31.74 -14.67
N GLY A 148 -13.25 31.07 -14.92
CA GLY A 148 -11.91 31.60 -14.63
C GLY A 148 -11.38 31.26 -13.23
N PHE A 149 -12.13 30.52 -12.42
CA PHE A 149 -11.61 29.98 -11.16
C PHE A 149 -10.69 28.80 -11.43
N TYR A 150 -9.41 28.98 -11.10
CA TYR A 150 -8.41 27.92 -11.09
C TYR A 150 -7.97 27.70 -9.64
N PHE A 151 -8.31 26.53 -9.08
CA PHE A 151 -7.96 26.18 -7.71
C PHE A 151 -6.46 26.28 -7.43
N THR A 152 -5.63 25.98 -8.43
CA THR A 152 -4.17 26.12 -8.38
C THR A 152 -3.71 27.55 -8.08
N ASN A 153 -4.52 28.56 -8.40
CA ASN A 153 -4.23 29.97 -8.17
C ASN A 153 -4.84 30.50 -6.86
N THR A 154 -5.50 29.63 -6.09
CA THR A 154 -6.13 29.98 -4.80
C THR A 154 -5.24 29.52 -3.66
N TYR A 155 -4.57 30.47 -3.00
CA TYR A 155 -3.79 30.19 -1.80
C TYR A 155 -4.70 29.81 -0.63
N ILE A 156 -4.36 28.71 0.04
CA ILE A 156 -5.05 28.21 1.23
C ILE A 156 -4.06 28.24 2.38
N ASN A 157 -4.41 28.94 3.45
CA ASN A 157 -3.61 28.89 4.68
C ASN A 157 -3.99 27.65 5.48
N LEU A 158 -2.99 26.95 6.02
CA LEU A 158 -3.24 25.96 7.06
C LEU A 158 -3.79 26.67 8.30
N GLU A 159 -5.05 26.39 8.62
CA GLU A 159 -5.74 26.92 9.79
C GLU A 159 -6.15 25.79 10.73
N ILE A 160 -6.17 26.10 12.03
CA ILE A 160 -6.64 25.15 13.04
C ILE A 160 -8.16 25.17 13.01
N ASN A 161 -8.75 24.00 12.82
CA ASN A 161 -10.19 23.79 12.92
C ASN A 161 -10.45 22.75 14.03
N GLU A 162 -11.06 23.20 15.13
CA GLU A 162 -11.29 22.37 16.33
C GLU A 162 -12.19 21.16 16.02
N HIS A 163 -13.13 21.26 15.07
CA HIS A 163 -13.96 20.13 14.66
C HIS A 163 -13.16 19.06 13.90
N ILE A 164 -12.17 19.45 13.11
CA ILE A 164 -11.29 18.50 12.41
C ILE A 164 -10.32 17.88 13.41
N LEU A 165 -9.68 18.70 14.24
CA LEU A 165 -8.68 18.28 15.21
C LEU A 165 -9.28 17.29 16.23
N GLY A 166 -10.49 17.59 16.73
CA GLY A 166 -11.32 16.75 17.60
C GLY A 166 -11.56 15.31 17.12
N ASN A 167 -11.52 15.11 15.81
CA ASN A 167 -11.82 13.82 15.18
C ASN A 167 -10.57 13.00 14.86
N ILE A 168 -9.37 13.57 15.01
CA ILE A 168 -8.13 12.86 14.75
C ILE A 168 -7.86 11.89 15.90
N LYS A 169 -7.71 10.61 15.56
CA LYS A 169 -7.36 9.54 16.51
C LYS A 169 -6.21 8.73 15.94
N ILE A 170 -5.09 8.73 16.63
CA ILE A 170 -3.87 8.03 16.23
C ILE A 170 -3.57 6.96 17.28
N ASP A 171 -3.32 5.72 16.84
CA ASP A 171 -2.97 4.60 17.73
C ASP A 171 -1.61 4.05 17.32
N ILE A 172 -0.57 4.37 18.09
CA ILE A 172 0.82 3.97 17.85
C ILE A 172 1.24 2.75 18.67
N ARG A 173 0.28 2.08 19.32
CA ARG A 173 0.56 0.85 20.07
C ARG A 173 0.88 -0.29 19.10
N PRO A 174 1.88 -1.14 19.41
CA PRO A 174 2.16 -2.34 18.65
C PRO A 174 0.90 -3.23 18.60
N ARG A 175 0.41 -3.51 17.38
CA ARG A 175 -0.69 -4.46 17.18
C ARG A 175 -0.11 -5.81 16.81
N MET A 176 -0.26 -6.79 17.71
CA MET A 176 0.06 -8.18 17.43
C MET A 176 -1.25 -8.92 17.14
N SER A 177 -1.47 -9.29 15.87
CA SER A 177 -2.57 -10.17 15.49
C SER A 177 -2.07 -11.60 15.38
N LEU A 178 -2.54 -12.48 16.26
CA LEU A 178 -2.36 -13.92 16.10
C LEU A 178 -3.50 -14.43 15.22
N ALA A 179 -3.18 -14.87 14.00
CA ALA A 179 -4.13 -15.52 13.11
C ALA A 179 -4.03 -17.03 13.31
N HIS A 180 -5.11 -17.68 13.75
CA HIS A 180 -5.23 -19.13 13.78
C HIS A 180 -6.51 -19.52 13.04
N GLY A 181 -6.39 -19.89 11.76
CA GLY A 181 -7.56 -20.21 10.92
C GLY A 181 -8.41 -19.00 10.55
N LEU A 182 -9.74 -19.18 10.53
CA LEU A 182 -10.75 -18.15 10.19
C LEU A 182 -11.09 -17.20 11.36
N ASP A 183 -10.59 -17.48 12.57
CA ASP A 183 -10.83 -16.65 13.75
C ASP A 183 -9.66 -15.69 13.97
N THR A 184 -9.85 -14.43 13.61
CA THR A 184 -8.98 -13.33 14.06
C THR A 184 -9.38 -12.94 15.46
N SER A 185 -8.67 -13.44 16.48
CA SER A 185 -8.76 -12.90 17.83
C SER A 185 -7.69 -11.81 18.00
N MET A 186 -8.12 -10.58 18.25
CA MET A 186 -7.19 -9.52 18.66
C MET A 186 -6.79 -9.80 20.11
N ALA A 187 -5.50 -10.01 20.36
CA ALA A 187 -4.98 -9.98 21.72
C ALA A 187 -5.31 -8.60 22.30
N LYS A 188 -6.17 -8.56 23.32
CA LYS A 188 -6.43 -7.33 24.07
C LYS A 188 -5.14 -7.03 24.83
N LEU A 189 -4.47 -5.94 24.46
CA LEU A 189 -3.39 -5.38 25.27
C LEU A 189 -4.01 -5.01 26.63
N GLU A 190 -3.44 -5.53 27.72
CA GLU A 190 -3.96 -5.37 29.09
C GLU A 190 -3.80 -3.96 29.63
N ASP A 191 -2.90 -3.16 29.04
CA ASP A 191 -2.67 -1.78 29.47
C ASP A 191 -3.81 -0.85 29.02
N GLU A 192 -4.35 -0.10 29.97
CA GLU A 192 -5.30 0.96 29.66
C GLU A 192 -4.66 1.99 28.70
N PRO A 193 -5.35 2.37 27.62
CA PRO A 193 -4.86 3.37 26.69
C PRO A 193 -4.58 4.68 27.42
N ILE A 194 -3.35 5.17 27.32
CA ILE A 194 -3.02 6.50 27.82
C ILE A 194 -3.41 7.50 26.75
N ASP A 195 -4.35 8.39 27.11
CA ASP A 195 -4.62 9.59 26.32
C ASP A 195 -3.43 10.54 26.49
N LEU A 196 -2.59 10.57 25.46
CA LEU A 196 -1.36 11.36 25.40
C LEU A 196 -1.58 12.85 25.64
N ASN A 197 -2.78 13.38 25.34
CA ASN A 197 -3.15 14.75 25.67
C ASN A 197 -2.98 15.08 27.15
N LEU A 198 -3.20 14.08 28.01
CA LEU A 198 -3.14 14.24 29.46
C LEU A 198 -1.74 13.93 30.03
N SER A 199 -0.80 13.50 29.19
CA SER A 199 0.54 13.13 29.66
C SER A 199 1.45 14.35 29.78
N LYS A 200 1.92 14.62 31.00
CA LYS A 200 2.90 15.68 31.27
C LYS A 200 4.21 15.48 30.47
N TYR A 201 4.62 14.23 30.28
CA TYR A 201 5.84 13.88 29.55
C TYR A 201 5.83 14.36 28.10
N PHE A 202 4.69 14.24 27.41
CA PHE A 202 4.57 14.71 26.03
C PHE A 202 4.60 16.23 25.97
N LEU A 203 3.87 16.93 26.84
CA LEU A 203 3.84 18.39 26.88
C LEU A 203 5.22 19.00 27.13
N ASP A 204 5.96 18.49 28.11
CA ASP A 204 7.30 18.97 28.45
C ASP A 204 8.30 18.75 27.30
N SER A 205 8.05 17.78 26.41
CA SER A 205 8.92 17.47 25.28
C SER A 205 8.75 18.41 24.08
N ILE A 206 7.59 19.05 23.90
CA ILE A 206 7.24 19.89 22.73
C ILE A 206 8.24 21.03 22.53
N GLU A 207 8.71 21.63 23.62
CA GLU A 207 9.71 22.72 23.61
C GLU A 207 11.10 22.24 23.16
N LEU A 208 11.40 20.95 23.30
CA LEU A 208 12.70 20.35 23.02
C LEU A 208 12.82 19.78 21.60
N LEU A 209 11.73 19.73 20.84
CA LEU A 209 11.70 19.18 19.48
C LEU A 209 12.41 20.08 18.46
N ASN A 210 13.02 19.47 17.44
CA ASN A 210 13.61 20.18 16.33
C ASN A 210 12.54 20.61 15.31
N TRP A 211 11.90 21.73 15.58
CA TRP A 211 10.83 22.24 14.72
C TRP A 211 11.28 22.66 13.32
N GLU A 212 12.56 22.95 13.12
CA GLU A 212 13.16 23.19 11.81
C GLU A 212 13.08 21.91 10.98
N GLU A 213 13.49 20.78 11.56
CA GLU A 213 13.46 19.47 10.90
C GLU A 213 12.02 18.99 10.66
N ILE A 214 11.13 19.14 11.64
CA ILE A 214 9.70 18.86 11.48
C ILE A 214 9.11 19.68 10.32
N TYR A 215 9.38 20.99 10.29
CA TYR A 215 8.88 21.86 9.23
C TYR A 215 9.37 21.41 7.85
N LEU A 216 10.66 21.08 7.70
CA LEU A 216 11.22 20.59 6.45
C LEU A 216 10.54 19.30 5.98
N LYS A 217 10.34 18.32 6.87
CA LYS A 217 9.62 17.06 6.56
C LYS A 217 8.17 17.33 6.12
N ILE A 218 7.48 18.29 6.75
CA ILE A 218 6.12 18.68 6.35
C ILE A 218 6.11 19.36 4.97
N ILE A 219 7.12 20.17 4.64
CA ILE A 219 7.26 20.77 3.31
C ILE A 219 7.57 19.70 2.25
N GLU A 220 8.44 18.73 2.54
CA GLU A 220 8.68 17.58 1.67
C GLU A 220 7.39 16.79 1.42
N PHE A 221 6.60 16.54 2.47
CA PHE A 221 5.30 15.90 2.36
C PHE A 221 4.32 16.72 1.50
N LYS A 222 4.25 18.04 1.70
CA LYS A 222 3.44 18.97 0.90
C LYS A 222 3.79 18.85 -0.60
N ILE A 223 5.08 18.81 -0.93
CA ILE A 223 5.57 18.68 -2.30
C ILE A 223 5.19 17.31 -2.87
N ALA A 224 5.42 16.23 -2.13
CA ALA A 224 5.10 14.87 -2.56
C ALA A 224 3.60 14.61 -2.78
N LYS A 225 2.73 15.43 -2.18
CA LYS A 225 1.27 15.37 -2.32
C LYS A 225 0.69 16.39 -3.29
N ASP A 226 1.53 17.13 -4.02
CA ASP A 226 1.08 18.14 -4.98
C ASP A 226 0.21 19.25 -4.35
N PHE A 227 0.41 19.56 -3.06
CA PHE A 227 -0.34 20.59 -2.34
C PHE A 227 0.21 22.01 -2.63
N TYR A 228 0.40 22.35 -3.90
CA TYR A 228 1.12 23.55 -4.33
C TYR A 228 0.59 24.85 -3.74
N ASN A 229 -0.74 24.94 -3.61
CA ASN A 229 -1.45 26.13 -3.17
C ASN A 229 -1.71 26.18 -1.65
N LEU A 230 -1.18 25.21 -0.88
CA LEU A 230 -1.24 25.21 0.59
C LEU A 230 -0.06 25.98 1.19
N GLU A 231 -0.34 27.01 1.97
CA GLU A 231 0.64 27.74 2.78
C GLU A 231 0.70 27.15 4.19
N ILE A 232 1.89 26.70 4.60
CA ILE A 232 2.13 26.15 5.94
C ILE A 232 3.15 27.04 6.64
N LYS A 233 2.72 27.66 7.74
CA LYS A 233 3.57 28.45 8.64
C LYS A 233 4.07 27.56 9.76
N LYS A 234 5.36 27.67 10.08
CA LYS A 234 6.01 26.84 11.10
C LYS A 234 5.38 27.02 12.49
N GLU A 235 5.01 28.24 12.82
CA GLU A 235 4.36 28.60 14.09
C GLU A 235 3.03 27.85 14.24
N LYS A 236 2.32 27.63 13.12
CA LYS A 236 1.03 26.96 13.12
C LYS A 236 1.14 25.47 13.47
N LEU A 237 2.22 24.81 13.08
CA LEU A 237 2.49 23.42 13.46
C LEU A 237 2.63 23.31 14.99
N ARG A 238 3.33 24.25 15.61
CA ARG A 238 3.46 24.30 17.08
C ARG A 238 2.11 24.50 17.77
N GLU A 239 1.29 25.41 17.23
CA GLU A 239 -0.05 25.66 17.76
C GLU A 239 -0.97 24.43 17.67
N ILE A 240 -0.91 23.67 16.57
CA ILE A 240 -1.69 22.44 16.39
C ILE A 240 -1.38 21.45 17.52
N ILE A 241 -0.09 21.18 17.76
CA ILE A 241 0.35 20.23 18.80
C ILE A 241 0.01 20.73 20.20
N ARG A 242 0.11 22.04 20.47
CA ARG A 242 -0.25 22.61 21.78
C ARG A 242 -1.74 22.60 22.08
N LYS A 243 -2.59 22.58 21.06
CA LYS A 243 -4.06 22.60 21.23
C LYS A 243 -4.60 21.30 21.82
N GLN A 244 -3.95 20.17 21.57
CA GLN A 244 -4.30 18.86 22.13
C GLN A 244 -5.76 18.41 21.92
N ASP A 245 -6.45 18.92 20.89
CA ASP A 245 -7.82 18.48 20.59
C ASP A 245 -7.86 17.14 19.83
N TYR A 246 -6.72 16.53 19.50
CA TYR A 246 -6.60 15.23 18.84
C TYR A 246 -6.35 14.11 19.85
N LYS A 247 -6.65 12.83 19.58
CA LYS A 247 -6.36 11.73 20.53
C LYS A 247 -5.22 10.86 20.05
N ILE A 248 -4.25 10.57 20.91
CA ILE A 248 -3.17 9.62 20.62
C ILE A 248 -3.13 8.53 21.68
N TYR A 249 -3.06 7.28 21.23
CA TYR A 249 -2.97 6.10 22.06
C TYR A 249 -1.57 5.50 21.96
N ALA A 250 -0.88 5.40 23.10
CA ALA A 250 0.51 4.96 23.20
C ALA A 250 0.80 4.41 24.60
N PHE A 251 1.88 3.66 24.75
CA PHE A 251 2.41 3.24 26.06
C PHE A 251 3.36 4.29 26.64
N VAL A 252 3.44 4.40 27.98
CA VAL A 252 4.32 5.38 28.66
C VAL A 252 5.75 5.26 28.18
N GLU A 253 6.21 4.03 27.98
CA GLU A 253 7.57 3.68 27.58
C GLU A 253 7.93 4.24 26.21
N GLN A 254 6.94 4.46 25.33
CA GLN A 254 7.16 5.02 23.99
C GLN A 254 7.38 6.54 24.00
N ILE A 255 7.03 7.21 25.10
CA ILE A 255 6.99 8.69 25.20
C ILE A 255 7.91 9.21 26.30
N LYS A 256 8.26 8.36 27.27
CA LYS A 256 9.12 8.75 28.39
C LYS A 256 10.51 9.12 27.87
N LEU A 257 10.83 10.41 27.94
CA LEU A 257 12.15 10.94 27.66
C LEU A 257 13.18 10.36 28.64
N LYS A 258 14.04 9.46 28.16
CA LYS A 258 15.22 8.94 28.89
C LYS A 258 16.52 9.41 28.26
N SER A 259 16.48 9.79 26.99
CA SER A 259 17.65 10.11 26.15
C SER A 259 17.27 11.05 25.00
N PHE A 260 18.28 11.71 24.39
CA PHE A 260 18.08 12.52 23.19
C PHE A 260 17.58 11.72 21.99
N THR A 261 17.83 10.41 21.94
CA THR A 261 17.28 9.53 20.92
C THR A 261 15.76 9.38 21.02
N ASP A 262 15.18 9.57 22.21
CA ASP A 262 13.73 9.49 22.41
C ASP A 262 13.01 10.71 21.83
N LEU A 263 13.69 11.86 21.68
CA LEU A 263 13.11 13.04 21.03
C LEU A 263 12.71 12.74 19.59
N LYS A 264 13.53 11.97 18.86
CA LYS A 264 13.20 11.57 17.49
C LYS A 264 11.91 10.76 17.40
N ASN A 265 11.66 9.88 18.36
CA ASN A 265 10.41 9.12 18.39
C ASN A 265 9.21 10.05 18.60
N ILE A 266 9.34 11.06 19.46
CA ILE A 266 8.30 12.07 19.67
C ILE A 266 8.11 12.95 18.43
N GLU A 267 9.18 13.30 17.73
CA GLU A 267 9.09 14.02 16.44
C GLU A 267 8.31 13.22 15.40
N GLU A 268 8.53 11.91 15.29
CA GLU A 268 7.76 11.04 14.41
C GLU A 268 6.28 10.98 14.82
N ILE A 269 5.98 10.94 16.13
CA ILE A 269 4.59 11.03 16.61
C ILE A 269 3.97 12.39 16.23
N VAL A 270 4.73 13.48 16.37
CA VAL A 270 4.28 14.83 15.99
C VAL A 270 4.02 14.95 14.50
N LEU A 271 4.81 14.30 13.66
CA LEU A 271 4.61 14.26 12.21
C LEU A 271 3.39 13.45 11.79
N MET A 272 2.95 12.48 12.60
CA MET A 272 1.74 11.71 12.33
C MET A 272 0.45 12.50 12.61
N ILE A 273 0.52 13.52 13.48
CA ILE A 273 -0.59 14.42 13.85
C ILE A 273 -0.80 15.47 12.76
#